data_AF-A0A377XVF2-F1
#
_entry.id   AF-A0A377XVF2-F1
#
_cell.length_a   1.000
_cell.length_b   1.000
_cell.length_c   1.000
_cell.angle_alpha   90.00
_cell.angle_beta   90.00
_cell.angle_gamma   90.00
#
_symmetry.space_group_name_H-M   'P 1'
#
loop_
_entity.id
_entity.type
_entity.pdbx_description
1 polymer ?
#
loop_
_entity_poly.entity_id
_entity_poly.type
_entity_poly.pdbx_seq_one_letter_code
_entity_poly.pdbx_strand_id
1 'polypeptide(L)' 'MTAEFHWDDARIFLAIARAGTLSGAADKMNMGIATVSRRLDRLEQALNVPLFSRHQSGYA' A
#
# COMPACT_ATOMS: atom_id res chain seq x y z
N MET A 1 0.02 2.93 -22.68
CA MET A 1 0.53 3.17 -21.32
C MET A 1 0.23 1.94 -20.48
N THR A 2 1.13 0.97 -20.46
CA THR A 2 1.05 -0.21 -19.59
C THR A 2 1.55 0.19 -18.22
N ALA A 3 0.65 0.40 -17.26
CA ALA A 3 1.07 0.45 -15.86
C ALA A 3 1.61 -0.94 -15.52
N GLU A 4 2.92 -1.05 -15.31
CA GLU A 4 3.57 -2.32 -14.98
C GLU A 4 3.09 -2.78 -13.61
N PHE A 5 2.25 -3.82 -13.60
CA PHE A 5 1.74 -4.42 -12.37
C PHE A 5 2.86 -5.21 -11.70
N HIS A 6 3.51 -4.60 -10.71
CA HIS A 6 4.52 -5.30 -9.92
C HIS A 6 3.83 -6.14 -8.86
N TRP A 7 3.96 -7.46 -8.98
CA TRP A 7 3.29 -8.37 -8.06
C TRP A 7 3.72 -8.19 -6.59
N ASP A 8 4.92 -7.65 -6.38
CA ASP A 8 5.41 -7.34 -5.05
C ASP A 8 4.63 -6.18 -4.37
N ASP A 9 3.99 -5.30 -5.15
CA ASP A 9 3.16 -4.20 -4.60
C ASP A 9 1.86 -4.75 -3.97
N ALA A 10 1.37 -5.91 -4.40
CA ALA A 10 0.24 -6.55 -3.72
C ALA A 10 0.60 -7.10 -2.32
N ARG A 11 1.87 -7.43 -2.08
CA ARG A 11 2.34 -7.80 -0.72
C ARG A 11 2.26 -6.60 0.20
N ILE A 12 2.53 -5.40 -0.31
CA ILE A 12 2.36 -4.14 0.43
C ILE A 12 0.90 -3.93 0.79
N PHE A 13 -0.03 -4.08 -0.17
CA PHE A 13 -1.46 -4.01 0.11
C PHE A 13 -1.87 -4.98 1.22
N LEU A 14 -1.47 -6.25 1.14
CA LEU A 14 -1.81 -7.25 2.15
C LEU A 14 -1.18 -6.93 3.52
N ALA A 15 0.03 -6.39 3.55
CA ALA A 15 0.68 -5.96 4.78
C ALA A 15 -0.08 -4.81 5.45
N ILE A 16 -0.53 -3.82 4.67
CA ILE A 16 -1.34 -2.68 5.15
C ILE A 16 -2.69 -3.18 5.66
N ALA A 17 -3.40 -4.00 4.89
CA ALA A 17 -4.69 -4.56 5.28
C ALA A 17 -4.61 -5.38 6.59
N ARG A 18 -3.51 -6.10 6.81
CA ARG A 18 -3.28 -6.86 8.06
C ARG A 18 -2.79 -6.02 9.23
N ALA A 19 -2.09 -4.91 8.97
CA ALA A 19 -1.55 -4.05 10.00
C ALA A 19 -2.53 -2.93 10.42
N GLY A 20 -3.50 -2.60 9.58
CA GLY A 20 -4.44 -1.47 9.76
C GLY A 20 -3.77 -0.08 9.66
N THR A 21 -2.46 -0.03 9.49
CA THR A 21 -1.68 1.22 9.43
C THR A 21 -0.49 1.08 8.48
N LEU A 22 -0.10 2.18 7.84
CA LEU A 22 1.13 2.25 7.03
C LEU A 22 2.37 1.97 7.87
N SER A 23 2.43 2.48 9.10
CA SER A 23 3.56 2.28 10.00
C SER A 23 3.73 0.82 10.42
N GLY A 24 2.64 0.12 10.75
CA GLY A 24 2.70 -1.31 11.08
C GLY A 24 3.05 -2.19 9.88
N ALA A 25 2.64 -1.79 8.67
CA ALA A 25 3.06 -2.47 7.45
C ALA A 25 4.54 -2.23 7.13
N ALA A 26 5.03 -1.01 7.31
CA ALA A 26 6.42 -0.62 7.13
C ALA A 26 7.35 -1.40 8.07
N ASP A 27 6.98 -1.51 9.34
CA ASP A 27 7.69 -2.32 10.34
C ASP A 27 7.72 -3.80 9.94
N LYS A 28 6.56 -4.39 9.62
CA LYS A 28 6.47 -5.81 9.19
C LYS A 28 7.24 -6.13 7.91
N MET A 29 7.33 -5.18 6.99
CA MET A 29 8.01 -5.36 5.71
C MET A 29 9.48 -4.93 5.76
N ASN A 30 9.96 -4.42 6.91
CA ASN A 30 11.28 -3.82 7.07
C ASN A 30 11.57 -2.75 5.99
N MET A 31 10.60 -1.88 5.76
CA MET A 31 10.66 -0.81 4.75
C MET A 31 10.35 0.55 5.39
N GLY A 32 10.79 1.63 4.76
CA GLY A 32 10.35 2.98 5.15
C GLY A 32 8.87 3.22 4.84
N ILE A 33 8.17 3.94 5.71
CA ILE A 33 6.75 4.31 5.53
C ILE A 33 6.52 5.00 4.18
N ALA A 34 7.44 5.89 3.76
CA ALA A 34 7.38 6.56 2.47
C ALA A 34 7.46 5.58 1.28
N THR A 35 8.23 4.51 1.40
CA THR A 35 8.32 3.44 0.38
C THR A 35 7.01 2.67 0.31
N VAL A 36 6.45 2.28 1.45
CA VAL A 36 5.16 1.58 1.53
C VAL A 36 4.05 2.43 0.89
N SER A 37 3.98 3.73 1.21
CA SER A 37 3.01 4.65 0.62
C SER A 37 3.15 4.73 -0.90
N ARG A 38 4.36 4.97 -1.42
CA ARG A 38 4.59 5.07 -2.88
C ARG A 38 4.22 3.79 -3.63
N ARG A 39 4.49 2.63 -3.02
CA ARG A 39 4.17 1.33 -3.60
C ARG A 39 2.67 1.07 -3.61
N LEU A 40 1.97 1.49 -2.56
CA LEU A 40 0.52 1.50 -2.55
C LEU A 40 -0.05 2.42 -3.65
N ASP A 41 0.44 3.66 -3.75
CA ASP A 41 -0.01 4.61 -4.77
C ASP A 41 0.21 4.04 -6.19
N ARG A 42 1.34 3.35 -6.43
CA ARG A 42 1.60 2.68 -7.72
C ARG A 42 0.59 1.57 -8.00
N LEU A 43 0.25 0.77 -6.99
CA LEU A 43 -0.72 -0.31 -7.13
C LEU A 43 -2.12 0.23 -7.42
N GLU A 44 -2.54 1.28 -6.72
CA GLU A 44 -3.81 1.97 -6.97
C GLU A 44 -3.86 2.55 -8.38
N GLN A 45 -2.75 3.12 -8.88
CA GLN A 45 -2.63 3.60 -10.26
C GLN A 45 -2.69 2.47 -11.28
N ALA A 46 -2.02 1.34 -11.02
CA ALA A 46 -2.02 0.19 -11.92
C ALA A 46 -3.40 -0.46 -12.04
N LEU A 47 -4.17 -0.46 -10.95
CA LEU A 47 -5.54 -1.00 -10.91
C LEU A 47 -6.60 0.06 -11.24
N ASN A 48 -6.21 1.33 -11.30
CA ASN A 48 -7.08 2.48 -11.48
C ASN A 48 -8.25 2.53 -10.47
N VAL A 49 -7.97 2.13 -9.22
CA VAL A 49 -8.95 2.08 -8.12
C VAL A 49 -8.27 2.40 -6.78
N PRO A 50 -8.89 3.23 -5.92
CA PRO A 50 -8.41 3.38 -4.55
C PRO A 50 -8.63 2.07 -3.78
N LEU A 51 -7.57 1.56 -3.15
CA LEU A 51 -7.59 0.30 -2.42
C LEU A 51 -7.92 0.49 -0.94
N PHE A 52 -7.72 1.69 -0.41
CA PHE A 52 -8.05 2.02 0.97
C PHE A 52 -8.74 3.37 1.08
N SER A 53 -9.66 3.48 2.04
CA SER A 53 -10.26 4.77 2.41
C SER A 53 -9.33 5.50 3.37
N ARG A 54 -8.83 6.69 2.98
CA ARG A 54 -8.03 7.55 3.86
C ARG A 54 -8.93 8.15 4.94
N HIS A 55 -9.20 7.42 6.01
CA HIS A 55 -9.86 7.97 7.20
C HIS A 55 -8.82 8.67 8.08
N GLN A 56 -9.16 9.84 8.61
CA GLN A 56 -8.32 10.64 9.52
C GLN A 56 -7.89 9.90 10.82
N SER A 57 -8.40 8.69 11.04
CA SER A 57 -8.14 7.84 12.20
C SER A 57 -7.34 6.56 11.89
N GLY A 58 -7.03 6.27 10.62
CA GLY A 58 -6.35 5.04 10.19
C GLY A 58 -6.99 4.38 8.96
N TYR A 59 -6.29 3.40 8.37
CA TYR A 59 -6.71 2.66 7.18
C TYR A 59 -7.73 1.58 7.61
N ALA A 60 -8.98 1.70 7.17
CA ALA A 60 -10.05 0.72 7.36
C ALA A 60 -10.56 0.21 6.01
#